data_AF-A0A8T0F8P4-F1
#
_entry.id   AF-A0A8T0F8P4-F1
#
_cell.length_a   1.000
_cell.length_b   1.000
_cell.length_c   1.000
_cell.angle_alpha   90.00
_cell.angle_beta   90.00
_cell.angle_gamma   90.00
#
_symmetry.space_group_name_H-M   'P 1'
#
loop_
_entity.id
_entity.type
_entity.pdbx_description
1 polymer ?
#
loop_
_entity_poly.entity_id
_entity_poly.type
_entity_poly.pdbx_seq_one_letter_code
_entity_poly.pdbx_strand_id
1 'polypeptide(L)'
;MPSIPITVTTTPVSSQRKVCCALHTEFLSRQPGLCKLGELLFGGICVGLMITYGTPVWMTLGIAYPLFLVNSSAALLFTSVSLFCYLISEHTYRAIRTTVLEIFQNATASVLYAVGSGFLLMHTSFFLWPMYIIIPYFQAYPALMTAGVFGSLCSFIHAIDAYCAYRTFRSIHFTR
;
A
#
# COMPACT_ATOMS: atom_id res chain seq x y z
N MET A 1 61.88 -15.66 -34.89
CA MET A 1 61.04 -14.68 -34.16
C MET A 1 59.88 -15.44 -33.55
N PRO A 2 59.79 -15.59 -32.21
CA PRO A 2 58.64 -16.24 -31.60
C PRO A 2 57.49 -15.24 -31.47
N SER A 3 56.32 -15.57 -32.04
CA SER A 3 55.09 -14.79 -31.94
C SER A 3 54.38 -15.11 -30.63
N ILE A 4 54.24 -14.08 -29.77
CA ILE A 4 53.51 -14.15 -28.51
C ILE A 4 52.01 -14.09 -28.82
N PRO A 5 51.19 -15.08 -28.45
CA PRO A 5 49.74 -14.95 -28.57
C PRO A 5 49.22 -14.01 -27.49
N ILE A 6 48.71 -12.84 -27.91
CA ILE A 6 48.00 -11.91 -27.04
C ILE A 6 46.59 -12.48 -26.80
N THR A 7 46.38 -13.11 -25.64
CA THR A 7 45.05 -13.52 -25.20
C THR A 7 44.28 -12.27 -24.76
N VAL A 8 43.49 -11.71 -25.68
CA VAL A 8 42.52 -10.66 -25.34
C VAL A 8 41.38 -11.33 -24.58
N THR A 9 41.34 -11.15 -23.26
CA THR A 9 40.19 -11.51 -22.43
C THR A 9 39.04 -10.57 -22.76
N THR A 10 38.27 -10.90 -23.80
CA THR A 10 36.93 -10.35 -23.98
C THR A 10 36.07 -10.93 -22.88
N THR A 11 35.85 -10.15 -21.82
CA THR A 11 34.73 -10.42 -20.92
C THR A 11 33.46 -10.46 -21.78
N PRO A 12 32.65 -11.52 -21.75
CA PRO A 12 31.32 -11.43 -22.28
C PRO A 12 30.57 -10.48 -21.34
N VAL A 13 30.54 -9.19 -21.71
CA VAL A 13 29.48 -8.30 -21.23
C VAL A 13 28.22 -8.97 -21.72
N SER A 14 27.48 -9.59 -20.81
CA SER A 14 26.22 -10.25 -21.12
C SER A 14 25.27 -9.19 -21.66
N SER A 15 25.29 -9.11 -22.98
CA SER A 15 24.32 -8.49 -23.85
C SER A 15 22.93 -8.97 -23.45
N GLN A 16 22.15 -8.11 -22.80
CA GLN A 16 20.71 -7.94 -23.00
C GLN A 16 20.27 -6.63 -22.31
N ARG A 17 20.54 -5.48 -22.93
CA ARG A 17 19.74 -4.27 -22.65
C ARG A 17 18.39 -4.43 -23.37
N LYS A 18 17.51 -5.28 -22.84
CA LYS A 18 16.08 -5.27 -23.23
C LYS A 18 15.39 -4.15 -22.46
N VAL A 19 15.47 -2.94 -22.99
CA VAL A 19 14.46 -1.92 -22.68
C VAL A 19 13.26 -2.24 -23.56
N CYS A 20 12.30 -2.97 -23.01
CA CYS A 20 10.86 -2.77 -23.28
C CYS A 20 10.10 -3.69 -22.33
N CYS A 21 9.67 -3.16 -21.19
CA CYS A 21 8.62 -3.73 -20.33
C CYS A 21 8.66 -5.26 -20.16
N ALA A 22 9.77 -5.83 -19.68
CA ALA A 22 9.71 -7.14 -19.05
C ALA A 22 9.01 -6.96 -17.70
N LEU A 23 7.67 -6.85 -17.74
CA LEU A 23 6.80 -6.89 -16.57
C LEU A 23 7.18 -8.14 -15.82
N HIS A 24 7.92 -7.99 -14.72
CA HIS A 24 8.35 -9.11 -13.91
C HIS A 24 7.14 -9.54 -13.07
N THR A 25 6.15 -10.16 -13.70
CA THR A 25 4.90 -10.63 -13.08
C THR A 25 5.17 -11.70 -12.03
N GLU A 26 6.32 -12.37 -12.10
CA GLU A 26 6.85 -13.25 -11.06
C GLU A 26 6.99 -12.53 -9.70
N PHE A 27 7.21 -11.22 -9.72
CA PHE A 27 7.30 -10.39 -8.54
C PHE A 27 5.95 -10.21 -7.82
N LEU A 28 4.83 -10.20 -8.55
CA LEU A 28 3.49 -10.13 -7.95
C LEU A 28 3.16 -11.38 -7.13
N SER A 29 3.72 -12.53 -7.51
CA SER A 29 3.54 -13.80 -6.78
C SER A 29 4.42 -13.89 -5.53
N ARG A 30 5.40 -13.00 -5.39
CA ARG A 30 6.28 -12.95 -4.22
C ARG A 30 5.55 -12.29 -3.05
N GLN A 31 5.81 -12.79 -1.84
CA GLN A 31 5.22 -12.32 -0.58
C GLN A 31 5.04 -10.78 -0.44
N PRO A 32 6.03 -9.91 -0.79
CA PRO A 32 5.84 -8.45 -0.82
C PRO A 32 4.80 -7.95 -1.81
N GLY A 33 4.79 -8.50 -3.03
CA GLY A 33 3.90 -8.06 -4.09
C GLY A 33 2.45 -8.31 -3.72
N LEU A 34 2.17 -9.46 -3.10
CA LEU A 34 0.84 -9.80 -2.58
C LEU A 34 0.40 -8.87 -1.44
N CYS A 35 1.30 -8.48 -0.53
CA CYS A 35 0.98 -7.53 0.55
C CYS A 35 0.60 -6.16 -0.04
N LYS A 36 1.45 -5.59 -0.92
CA LYS A 36 1.18 -4.31 -1.61
C LYS A 36 -0.11 -4.34 -2.42
N LEU A 37 -0.40 -5.45 -3.10
CA LEU A 37 -1.64 -5.62 -3.86
C LEU A 37 -2.86 -5.64 -2.93
N GLY A 38 -2.75 -6.33 -1.78
CA GLY A 38 -3.76 -6.30 -0.74
C GLY A 38 -4.02 -4.88 -0.22
N GLU A 39 -2.97 -4.14 0.14
CA GLU A 39 -3.07 -2.74 0.57
C GLU A 39 -3.76 -1.86 -0.48
N LEU A 40 -3.40 -2.03 -1.75
CA LEU A 40 -3.99 -1.28 -2.87
C LEU A 40 -5.48 -1.61 -3.04
N LEU A 41 -5.86 -2.88 -3.01
CA LEU A 41 -7.25 -3.31 -3.20
C LEU A 41 -8.15 -2.86 -2.05
N PHE A 42 -7.76 -3.12 -0.80
CA PHE A 42 -8.56 -2.73 0.36
C PHE A 42 -8.59 -1.20 0.53
N GLY A 43 -7.46 -0.52 0.31
CA GLY A 43 -7.41 0.94 0.30
C GLY A 43 -8.31 1.53 -0.80
N GLY A 44 -8.34 0.92 -1.98
CA GLY A 44 -9.19 1.34 -3.10
C GLY A 44 -10.67 1.18 -2.79
N ILE A 45 -11.05 0.07 -2.16
CA ILE A 45 -12.42 -0.14 -1.65
C ILE A 45 -12.78 0.93 -0.61
N CYS A 46 -11.88 1.22 0.34
CA CYS A 46 -12.12 2.26 1.35
C CYS A 46 -12.36 3.65 0.72
N VAL A 47 -11.48 4.07 -0.19
CA VAL A 47 -11.60 5.36 -0.88
C VAL A 47 -12.86 5.40 -1.75
N GLY A 48 -13.15 4.33 -2.49
CA GLY A 48 -14.35 4.22 -3.32
C GLY A 48 -15.64 4.35 -2.49
N LEU A 49 -15.75 3.58 -1.40
CA LEU A 49 -16.91 3.65 -0.50
C LEU A 49 -17.07 5.04 0.13
N MET A 50 -15.97 5.66 0.55
CA MET A 50 -16.00 7.01 1.12
C MET A 50 -16.46 8.06 0.12
N ILE A 51 -15.98 8.03 -1.13
CA ILE A 51 -16.38 8.99 -2.16
C ILE A 51 -17.84 8.77 -2.56
N THR A 52 -18.26 7.52 -2.79
CA THR A 52 -19.62 7.23 -3.27
C THR A 52 -20.67 7.41 -2.19
N TYR A 53 -20.43 6.93 -0.97
CA TYR A 53 -21.42 6.91 0.11
C TYR A 53 -21.15 7.89 1.24
N GLY A 54 -19.91 8.35 1.43
CA GLY A 54 -19.54 9.33 2.45
C GLY A 54 -19.78 10.78 2.03
N THR A 55 -19.53 11.12 0.76
CA THR A 55 -19.78 12.47 0.23
C THR A 55 -21.18 13.02 0.51
N PRO A 56 -22.30 12.28 0.34
CA PRO A 56 -23.63 12.86 0.61
C PRO A 56 -23.92 13.11 2.10
N VAL A 57 -23.19 12.46 3.01
CA VAL A 57 -23.41 12.53 4.46
C VAL A 57 -22.24 13.18 5.21
N TRP A 58 -21.34 13.84 4.49
CA TRP A 58 -20.08 14.39 5.03
C TRP A 58 -20.29 15.35 6.20
N MET A 59 -21.33 16.19 6.17
CA MET A 59 -21.65 17.11 7.27
C MET A 59 -22.05 16.38 8.54
N THR A 60 -22.70 15.23 8.42
CA THR A 60 -23.12 14.40 9.56
C THR A 60 -21.94 13.64 10.17
N LEU A 61 -21.01 13.16 9.34
CA LEU A 61 -19.78 12.52 9.83
C LEU A 61 -18.79 13.51 10.44
N GLY A 62 -18.84 14.79 10.05
CA GLY A 62 -17.93 15.81 10.56
C GLY A 62 -16.47 15.50 10.20
N ILE A 63 -15.56 15.66 11.18
CA ILE A 63 -14.11 15.51 10.97
C ILE A 63 -13.67 14.08 10.63
N ALA A 64 -14.48 13.06 10.99
CA ALA A 64 -14.15 11.67 10.69
C ALA A 64 -14.09 11.38 9.19
N TYR A 65 -14.93 12.08 8.39
CA TYR A 65 -14.96 11.92 6.93
C TYR A 65 -13.65 12.35 6.25
N PRO A 66 -13.19 13.61 6.36
CA PRO A 66 -11.97 14.05 5.72
C PRO A 66 -10.73 13.37 6.30
N LEU A 67 -10.69 13.07 7.61
CA LEU A 67 -9.56 12.37 8.23
C LEU A 67 -9.35 10.99 7.61
N PHE A 68 -10.40 10.17 7.55
CA PHE A 68 -10.28 8.82 6.99
C PHE A 68 -10.01 8.85 5.48
N LEU A 69 -10.66 9.76 4.73
CA LEU A 69 -10.50 9.85 3.29
C LEU A 69 -9.10 10.31 2.88
N VAL A 70 -8.55 11.33 3.54
CA VAL A 70 -7.18 11.83 3.26
C VAL A 70 -6.14 10.79 3.62
N ASN A 71 -6.27 10.14 4.78
CA ASN A 71 -5.33 9.10 5.19
C ASN A 71 -5.36 7.91 4.22
N SER A 72 -6.56 7.45 3.84
CA SER A 72 -6.71 6.30 2.94
C SER A 72 -6.19 6.61 1.53
N SER A 73 -6.47 7.80 1.01
CA SER A 73 -5.97 8.23 -0.31
C SER A 73 -4.46 8.44 -0.33
N ALA A 74 -3.87 9.03 0.72
CA ALA A 74 -2.42 9.18 0.83
C ALA A 74 -1.70 7.82 0.87
N ALA A 75 -2.22 6.87 1.65
CA ALA A 75 -1.68 5.52 1.70
C ALA A 75 -1.80 4.81 0.34
N LEU A 76 -2.97 4.90 -0.31
CA LEU A 76 -3.22 4.30 -1.62
C LEU A 76 -2.29 4.85 -2.70
N LEU A 77 -2.07 6.16 -2.74
CA LEU A 77 -1.16 6.77 -3.71
C LEU A 77 0.27 6.29 -3.49
N PHE A 78 0.73 6.22 -2.23
CA PHE A 78 2.07 5.75 -1.94
C PHE A 78 2.27 4.27 -2.31
N THR A 79 1.30 3.40 -1.98
CA THR A 79 1.39 1.97 -2.34
C THR A 79 1.33 1.78 -3.85
N SER A 80 0.51 2.56 -4.56
CA SER A 80 0.42 2.55 -6.02
C SER A 80 1.76 2.90 -6.66
N VAL A 81 2.38 3.99 -6.21
CA VAL A 81 3.69 4.43 -6.71
C VAL A 81 4.77 3.40 -6.39
N SER A 82 4.78 2.87 -5.17
CA SER A 82 5.74 1.83 -4.77
C SER A 82 5.60 0.57 -5.62
N LEU A 83 4.37 0.09 -5.82
CA LEU A 83 4.06 -1.07 -6.66
C LEU A 83 4.50 -0.81 -8.10
N PHE A 84 4.19 0.37 -8.65
CA PHE A 84 4.60 0.75 -10.01
C PHE A 84 6.12 0.79 -10.16
N CYS A 85 6.84 1.35 -9.19
CA CYS A 85 8.29 1.33 -9.16
C CYS A 85 8.86 -0.10 -9.11
N TYR A 86 8.21 -1.02 -8.38
CA TYR A 86 8.61 -2.43 -8.31
C TYR A 86 8.35 -3.18 -9.62
N LEU A 87 7.29 -2.84 -10.34
CA LEU A 87 6.97 -3.42 -11.65
C LEU A 87 7.96 -2.99 -12.75
N ILE A 88 8.50 -1.77 -12.67
CA ILE A 88 9.41 -1.23 -13.68
C ILE A 88 10.84 -1.78 -13.54
N SER A 89 11.33 -1.98 -12.32
CA SER A 89 12.75 -2.28 -12.10
C SER A 89 13.01 -3.11 -10.85
N GLU A 90 13.58 -4.30 -11.04
CA GLU A 90 14.05 -5.18 -9.96
C GLU A 90 15.17 -4.54 -9.12
N HIS A 91 16.03 -3.74 -9.76
CA HIS A 91 17.10 -2.99 -9.08
C HIS A 91 16.51 -1.95 -8.12
N THR A 92 15.41 -1.31 -8.53
CA THR A 92 14.68 -0.34 -7.71
C THR A 92 13.99 -1.02 -6.53
N TYR A 93 13.43 -2.23 -6.74
CA TYR A 93 12.87 -3.02 -5.65
C TYR A 93 13.90 -3.34 -4.55
N ARG A 94 15.09 -3.82 -4.92
CA ARG A 94 16.15 -4.13 -3.94
C ARG A 94 16.64 -2.88 -3.21
N ALA A 95 16.75 -1.76 -3.92
CA ALA A 95 17.15 -0.49 -3.32
C ALA A 95 16.09 0.03 -2.33
N ILE A 96 14.83 0.14 -2.74
CA ILE A 96 13.74 0.69 -1.91
C ILE A 96 13.49 -0.19 -0.68
N ARG A 97 13.57 -1.52 -0.81
CA ARG A 97 13.35 -2.43 0.33
C ARG A 97 14.43 -2.33 1.41
N THR A 98 15.57 -1.72 1.09
CA THR A 98 16.62 -1.38 2.06
C THR A 98 16.49 0.02 2.63
N THR A 99 15.49 0.78 2.21
CA THR A 99 15.26 2.13 2.72
C THR A 99 14.39 2.12 3.96
N VAL A 100 14.70 3.05 4.85
CA VAL A 100 13.89 3.36 6.03
C VAL A 100 12.53 3.94 5.64
N LEU A 101 12.40 4.49 4.43
CA LEU A 101 11.17 5.12 3.92
C LEU A 101 9.98 4.15 3.85
N GLU A 102 10.20 2.92 3.36
CA GLU A 102 9.11 1.93 3.24
C GLU A 102 8.60 1.49 4.62
N ILE A 103 9.50 1.35 5.60
CA ILE A 103 9.13 1.02 6.99
C ILE A 103 8.32 2.15 7.60
N PHE A 104 8.82 3.39 7.53
CA PHE A 104 8.14 4.54 8.13
C PHE A 104 6.78 4.78 7.49
N GLN A 105 6.68 4.70 6.18
CA GLN A 105 5.43 4.98 5.48
C GLN A 105 4.37 3.91 5.74
N ASN A 106 4.72 2.63 5.73
CA ASN A 106 3.77 1.56 6.06
C ASN A 106 3.39 1.60 7.56
N ALA A 107 4.32 1.98 8.45
CA ALA A 107 4.01 2.15 9.87
C ALA A 107 3.11 3.37 10.15
N THR A 108 3.33 4.51 9.46
CA THR A 108 2.43 5.66 9.59
C THR A 108 1.07 5.37 8.98
N ALA A 109 1.02 4.72 7.81
CA ALA A 109 -0.23 4.27 7.20
C ALA A 109 -1.02 3.35 8.14
N SER A 110 -0.37 2.38 8.80
CA SER A 110 -1.07 1.48 9.72
C SER A 110 -1.71 2.20 10.90
N VAL A 111 -0.98 3.13 11.54
CA VAL A 111 -1.50 3.94 12.65
C VAL A 111 -2.64 4.85 12.19
N LEU A 112 -2.47 5.52 11.05
CA LEU A 112 -3.49 6.42 10.50
C LEU A 112 -4.76 5.66 10.10
N TYR A 113 -4.64 4.45 9.55
CA TYR A 113 -5.78 3.58 9.28
C TYR A 113 -6.45 3.10 10.57
N ALA A 114 -5.69 2.70 11.60
CA ALA A 114 -6.27 2.28 12.89
C ALA A 114 -7.06 3.41 13.55
N VAL A 115 -6.46 4.61 13.64
CA VAL A 115 -7.12 5.77 14.23
C VAL A 115 -8.31 6.21 13.37
N GLY A 116 -8.09 6.36 12.06
CA GLY A 116 -9.14 6.79 11.12
C GLY A 116 -10.33 5.83 11.09
N SER A 117 -10.09 4.52 11.07
CA SER A 117 -11.16 3.51 11.11
C SER A 117 -11.91 3.52 12.44
N GLY A 118 -11.20 3.65 13.57
CA GLY A 118 -11.83 3.79 14.88
C GLY A 118 -12.75 5.02 14.96
N PHE A 119 -12.28 6.17 14.51
CA PHE A 119 -13.10 7.39 14.45
C PHE A 119 -14.29 7.24 13.49
N LEU A 120 -14.07 6.65 12.32
CA LEU A 120 -15.14 6.43 11.33
C LEU A 120 -16.22 5.51 11.90
N LEU A 121 -15.84 4.36 12.47
CA LEU A 121 -16.76 3.38 13.08
C LEU A 121 -17.55 3.97 14.25
N MET A 122 -16.90 4.80 15.07
CA MET A 122 -17.56 5.50 16.16
C MET A 122 -18.61 6.48 15.60
N HIS A 123 -18.22 7.36 14.68
CA HIS A 123 -19.13 8.35 14.10
C HIS A 123 -20.28 7.70 13.33
N THR A 124 -20.03 6.65 12.56
CA THR A 124 -21.11 5.93 11.85
C THR A 124 -22.06 5.25 12.83
N SER A 125 -21.56 4.70 13.94
CA SER A 125 -22.40 4.06 14.97
C SER A 125 -23.25 5.06 15.76
N PHE A 126 -22.74 6.25 16.06
CA PHE A 126 -23.50 7.26 16.81
C PHE A 126 -24.44 8.09 15.93
N PHE A 127 -23.99 8.52 14.75
CA PHE A 127 -24.73 9.48 13.93
C PHE A 127 -25.52 8.83 12.80
N LEU A 128 -24.97 7.82 12.13
CA LEU A 128 -25.62 7.21 10.97
C LEU A 128 -26.57 6.07 11.36
N TRP A 129 -26.34 5.40 12.49
CA TRP A 129 -27.23 4.33 12.97
C TRP A 129 -28.67 4.83 13.26
N PRO A 130 -28.90 5.98 13.94
CA PRO A 130 -30.25 6.51 14.10
C PRO A 130 -30.92 6.86 12.76
N MET A 131 -30.17 7.36 11.78
CA MET A 131 -30.73 7.63 10.44
C MET A 131 -31.08 6.34 9.70
N TYR A 132 -30.27 5.28 9.87
CA TYR A 132 -30.50 3.99 9.25
C TYR A 132 -31.81 3.32 9.69
N ILE A 133 -32.21 3.47 10.95
CA ILE A 133 -33.47 2.91 11.46
C ILE A 133 -34.71 3.73 11.08
N ILE A 134 -34.56 5.02 10.77
CA ILE A 134 -35.66 5.93 10.42
C ILE A 134 -35.91 5.94 8.90
N ILE A 135 -34.84 5.99 8.10
CA ILE A 135 -34.91 6.19 6.65
C ILE A 135 -34.79 4.82 5.96
N PRO A 136 -35.86 4.34 5.28
CA PRO A 136 -35.78 3.07 4.55
C PRO A 136 -34.74 3.17 3.42
N TYR A 137 -33.98 2.08 3.21
CA TYR A 137 -32.94 1.95 2.19
C TYR A 137 -31.73 2.90 2.33
N PHE A 138 -31.41 3.37 3.54
CA PHE A 138 -30.22 4.18 3.79
C PHE A 138 -28.91 3.37 3.65
N GLN A 139 -28.34 3.32 2.45
CA GLN A 139 -27.13 2.52 2.13
C GLN A 139 -25.82 3.11 2.67
N ALA A 140 -25.81 4.39 3.07
CA ALA A 140 -24.58 5.04 3.53
C ALA A 140 -24.07 4.46 4.85
N TYR A 141 -24.96 4.06 5.77
CA TYR A 141 -24.57 3.42 7.04
C TYR A 141 -23.79 2.11 6.83
N PRO A 142 -24.35 1.06 6.18
CA PRO A 142 -23.63 -0.19 5.99
C PRO A 142 -22.38 -0.02 5.12
N ALA A 143 -22.39 0.87 4.13
CA ALA A 143 -21.23 1.15 3.29
C ALA A 143 -20.06 1.74 4.09
N LEU A 144 -20.31 2.73 4.95
CA LEU A 144 -19.26 3.39 5.73
C LEU A 144 -18.79 2.54 6.92
N MET A 145 -19.68 1.74 7.52
CA MET A 145 -19.28 0.70 8.48
C MET A 145 -18.31 -0.30 7.82
N THR A 146 -18.63 -0.72 6.61
CA THR A 146 -17.78 -1.62 5.82
C THR A 146 -16.43 -0.96 5.49
N ALA A 147 -16.41 0.33 5.13
CA ALA A 147 -15.18 1.08 4.93
C ALA A 147 -14.32 1.15 6.21
N GLY A 148 -14.94 1.34 7.38
CA GLY A 148 -14.24 1.31 8.67
C GLY A 148 -13.62 -0.07 8.99
N VAL A 149 -14.35 -1.15 8.72
CA VAL A 149 -13.83 -2.52 8.91
C VAL A 149 -12.69 -2.83 7.95
N PHE A 150 -12.83 -2.49 6.66
CA PHE A 150 -11.73 -2.64 5.70
C PHE A 150 -10.53 -1.75 6.03
N GLY A 151 -10.76 -0.54 6.55
CA GLY A 151 -9.70 0.33 7.05
C GLY A 151 -8.94 -0.30 8.22
N SER A 152 -9.65 -0.98 9.12
CA SER A 152 -9.02 -1.75 10.21
C SER A 152 -8.17 -2.89 9.65
N LEU A 153 -8.67 -3.61 8.64
CA LEU A 153 -7.91 -4.67 7.95
C LEU A 153 -6.66 -4.11 7.25
N CYS A 154 -6.79 -2.97 6.55
CA CYS A 154 -5.67 -2.25 5.95
C CYS A 154 -4.60 -1.90 6.99
N SER A 155 -5.00 -1.49 8.20
CA SER A 155 -4.05 -1.23 9.28
C SER A 155 -3.18 -2.45 9.59
N PHE A 156 -3.79 -3.63 9.73
CA PHE A 156 -3.05 -4.87 9.96
C PHE A 156 -2.13 -5.23 8.80
N ILE A 157 -2.59 -5.11 7.55
CA ILE A 157 -1.77 -5.43 6.38
C ILE A 157 -0.55 -4.51 6.31
N HIS A 158 -0.74 -3.20 6.48
CA HIS A 158 0.36 -2.23 6.52
C HIS A 158 1.33 -2.48 7.68
N ALA A 159 0.83 -2.92 8.84
CA ALA A 159 1.69 -3.29 9.97
C ALA A 159 2.54 -4.54 9.66
N ILE A 160 1.97 -5.55 8.99
CA ILE A 160 2.69 -6.75 8.56
C ILE A 160 3.75 -6.38 7.51
N ASP A 161 3.41 -5.54 6.52
CA ASP A 161 4.37 -5.11 5.50
C ASP A 161 5.52 -4.30 6.12
N ALA A 162 5.21 -3.39 7.05
CA ALA A 162 6.20 -2.64 7.81
C ALA A 162 7.14 -3.57 8.61
N TYR A 163 6.60 -4.60 9.26
CA TYR A 163 7.39 -5.58 10.02
C TYR A 163 8.30 -6.41 9.09
N CYS A 164 7.80 -6.84 7.94
CA CYS A 164 8.57 -7.60 6.95
C CYS A 164 9.71 -6.75 6.36
N ALA A 165 9.45 -5.47 6.08
CA ALA A 165 10.45 -4.51 5.65
C ALA A 165 11.51 -4.28 6.75
N TYR A 166 11.09 -4.11 8.00
CA TYR A 166 12.00 -3.95 9.15
C TYR A 166 12.92 -5.16 9.35
N ARG A 167 12.39 -6.38 9.25
CA ARG A 167 13.18 -7.62 9.34
C ARG A 167 14.24 -7.68 8.24
N THR A 168 13.87 -7.30 7.02
CA THR A 168 14.78 -7.28 5.86
C THR A 168 15.89 -6.25 6.05
N PHE A 169 15.53 -5.03 6.48
CA PHE A 169 16.48 -3.96 6.77
C PHE A 169 17.50 -4.36 7.85
N ARG A 170 17.02 -4.94 8.96
CA ARG A 170 17.88 -5.42 10.05
C ARG A 170 18.84 -6.53 9.59
N SER A 171 18.37 -7.47 8.78
CA SER A 171 19.20 -8.57 8.27
C SER A 171 20.39 -8.06 7.46
N ILE A 172 20.19 -7.03 6.63
CA ILE A 172 21.23 -6.52 5.75
C ILE A 172 22.28 -5.72 6.54
N HIS A 173 21.84 -4.95 7.54
CA HIS A 173 22.76 -4.11 8.32
C HIS A 173 23.64 -4.90 9.30
N PHE A 174 23.16 -6.04 9.82
CA PHE A 174 23.93 -6.86 10.78
C PHE A 174 24.90 -7.85 10.12
N THR A 175 24.87 -8.00 8.79
CA THR A 175 25.76 -8.90 8.04
C THR A 175 26.97 -8.16 7.42
N ARG A 176 27.15 -6.88 7.75
CA ARG A 176 28.30 -6.05 7.39
C ARG A 176 29.11 -5.72 8.63
#